data_AF-A0A166RQN6-F1
#
_entry.id   AF-A0A166RQN6-F1
#
_cell.length_a   1.000
_cell.length_b   1.000
_cell.length_c   1.000
_cell.angle_alpha   90.00
_cell.angle_beta   90.00
_cell.angle_gamma   90.00
#
_symmetry.space_group_name_H-M   'P 1'
#
loop_
_entity.id
_entity.type
_entity.pdbx_description
1 polymer ?
#
loop_
_entity_poly.entity_id
_entity_poly.type
_entity_poly.pdbx_seq_one_letter_code
_entity_poly.pdbx_strand_id
1 'polypeptide(L)'
;MKITLPLAVTLALLSPASLLAQAELRPADQARLDGYDAAAGDALLRALAEGAPDDVAALTTALSGTPAVAFDPSLAGDWKCRTLKLGGPAGLIAYTPFDCQITLRADGFEFEKLSGSQRTKGRIIMRDGRAIYVGVGFAA
;
A
#
# COMPACT_ATOMS: atom_id res chain seq x y z
N MET A 1 -11.79 -41.37 56.91
CA MET A 1 -11.49 -41.62 55.49
C MET A 1 -12.72 -41.26 54.66
N LYS A 2 -12.77 -40.05 54.08
CA LYS A 2 -13.75 -39.64 53.06
C LYS A 2 -12.98 -38.78 52.04
N ILE A 3 -13.04 -39.21 50.79
CA ILE A 3 -12.22 -38.74 49.67
C ILE A 3 -12.85 -37.47 49.10
N THR A 4 -12.00 -36.47 48.89
CA THR A 4 -12.25 -35.18 48.23
C THR A 4 -12.52 -35.38 46.73
N LEU A 5 -13.36 -34.54 46.13
CA LEU A 5 -13.23 -34.21 44.71
C LEU A 5 -13.44 -32.70 44.53
N PRO A 6 -12.42 -31.92 44.13
CA PRO A 6 -12.62 -30.52 43.82
C PRO A 6 -13.18 -30.39 42.41
N LEU A 7 -14.27 -29.63 42.28
CA LEU A 7 -14.86 -29.24 41.01
C LEU A 7 -13.87 -28.30 40.31
N ALA A 8 -13.16 -28.81 39.30
CA ALA A 8 -12.25 -28.02 38.48
C ALA A 8 -13.07 -27.09 37.58
N VAL A 9 -13.09 -25.79 37.91
CA VAL A 9 -13.62 -24.75 37.04
C VAL A 9 -12.58 -24.49 35.95
N THR A 10 -12.83 -25.01 34.75
CA THR A 10 -12.05 -24.70 33.55
C THR A 10 -12.35 -23.27 33.11
N LEU A 11 -11.44 -22.36 33.44
CA LEU A 11 -11.45 -21.00 32.90
C LEU A 11 -11.07 -21.09 31.42
N ALA A 12 -12.06 -20.99 30.53
CA ALA A 12 -11.83 -20.88 29.10
C ALA A 12 -11.09 -19.56 28.83
N LEU A 13 -9.79 -19.64 28.55
CA LEU A 13 -8.99 -18.53 28.04
C LEU A 13 -9.61 -18.09 26.71
N LEU A 14 -10.38 -17.00 26.72
CA LEU A 14 -10.66 -16.27 25.49
C LEU A 14 -9.31 -15.74 24.99
N SER A 15 -8.72 -16.42 24.01
CA SER A 15 -7.64 -15.84 23.22
C SER A 15 -8.15 -14.50 22.68
N PRO A 16 -7.51 -13.37 23.01
CA PRO A 16 -7.84 -12.12 22.35
C PRO A 16 -7.70 -12.36 20.86
N ALA A 17 -8.78 -12.07 20.13
CA ALA A 17 -8.84 -12.15 18.69
C ALA A 17 -7.52 -11.63 18.11
N SER A 18 -6.94 -12.38 17.17
CA SER A 18 -5.79 -11.94 16.41
C SER A 18 -6.04 -10.50 15.98
N LEU A 19 -5.37 -9.53 16.63
CA LEU A 19 -5.14 -8.25 16.02
C LEU A 19 -4.44 -8.64 14.73
N LEU A 20 -5.13 -8.50 13.59
CA LEU A 20 -4.54 -8.73 12.28
C LEU A 20 -3.21 -7.99 12.31
N ALA A 21 -2.11 -8.74 12.30
CA ALA A 21 -0.79 -8.17 12.43
C ALA A 21 -0.63 -7.21 11.27
N GLN A 22 -0.78 -5.91 11.55
CA GLN A 22 -0.40 -4.87 10.61
C GLN A 22 1.03 -5.19 10.20
N ALA A 23 1.33 -5.19 8.90
CA ALA A 23 2.67 -5.53 8.44
C ALA A 23 3.69 -4.73 9.25
N GLU A 24 4.49 -5.40 10.07
CA GLU A 24 5.51 -4.72 10.84
C GLU A 24 6.51 -4.12 9.84
N LEU A 25 6.52 -2.80 9.76
CA LEU A 25 7.41 -2.11 8.86
C LEU A 25 8.83 -2.17 9.42
N ARG A 26 9.80 -2.33 8.53
CA ARG A 26 11.19 -2.16 8.91
C ARG A 26 11.36 -0.72 9.45
N PRO A 27 12.21 -0.49 10.46
CA PRO A 27 12.40 0.84 11.04
C PRO A 27 12.72 1.93 10.00
N ALA A 28 13.49 1.58 8.96
CA ALA A 28 13.81 2.50 7.86
C ALA A 28 12.59 2.87 6.99
N ASP A 29 11.64 1.95 6.79
CA ASP A 29 10.42 2.24 6.04
C ASP A 29 9.46 3.09 6.89
N GLN A 30 9.39 2.83 8.20
CA GLN A 30 8.64 3.68 9.14
C GLN A 30 9.16 5.12 9.11
N ALA A 31 10.48 5.31 9.27
CA ALA A 31 11.08 6.65 9.24
C ALA A 31 10.79 7.41 7.93
N ARG A 32 10.65 6.71 6.80
CA ARG A 32 10.26 7.33 5.52
C ARG A 32 8.79 7.77 5.53
N LEU A 33 7.90 6.97 6.14
CA LEU A 33 6.48 7.32 6.26
C LEU A 33 6.26 8.45 7.27
N ASP A 34 7.06 8.54 8.32
CA ASP A 34 6.97 9.63 9.32
C ASP A 34 7.20 11.01 8.68
N GLY A 35 8.00 11.08 7.61
CA GLY A 35 8.24 12.29 6.80
C GLY A 35 7.35 12.44 5.56
N TYR A 36 6.27 11.65 5.43
CA TYR A 36 5.49 11.56 4.19
C TYR A 36 4.95 12.90 3.72
N ASP A 37 4.30 13.70 4.58
CA ASP A 37 3.61 14.92 4.15
C ASP A 37 4.60 15.95 3.57
N ALA A 38 5.78 16.11 4.17
CA ALA A 38 6.84 16.96 3.64
C ALA A 38 7.39 16.43 2.31
N ALA A 39 7.71 15.13 2.25
CA ALA A 39 8.24 14.51 1.04
C ALA A 39 7.24 14.55 -0.14
N ALA A 40 5.95 14.33 0.14
CA ALA A 40 4.88 14.38 -0.86
C ALA A 40 4.63 15.81 -1.35
N GLY A 41 4.64 16.80 -0.45
CA GLY A 41 4.51 18.22 -0.79
C GLY A 41 5.63 18.69 -1.72
N ASP A 42 6.88 18.44 -1.33
CA ASP A 42 8.05 18.80 -2.14
C ASP A 42 8.05 18.09 -3.50
N ALA A 43 7.73 16.80 -3.52
CA ALA A 43 7.68 16.02 -4.75
C ALA A 43 6.58 16.51 -5.70
N LEU A 44 5.41 16.89 -5.18
CA LEU A 44 4.30 17.42 -6.00
C LEU A 44 4.63 18.82 -6.54
N LEU A 45 5.18 19.71 -5.70
CA LEU A 45 5.59 21.05 -6.12
C LEU A 45 6.62 20.96 -7.25
N ARG A 46 7.67 20.14 -7.08
CA ARG A 46 8.70 19.94 -8.11
C ARG A 46 8.14 19.26 -9.36
N ALA A 47 7.26 18.27 -9.21
CA ALA A 47 6.66 17.61 -10.36
C ALA A 47 5.85 18.59 -11.23
N LEU A 48 5.10 19.50 -10.62
CA LEU A 48 4.30 20.49 -11.33
C LEU A 48 5.15 21.64 -11.90
N ALA A 49 6.27 21.99 -11.26
CA ALA A 49 7.15 23.08 -11.70
C ALA A 49 8.19 22.66 -12.74
N GLU A 50 8.74 21.44 -12.63
CA GLU A 50 9.90 20.97 -13.39
C GLU A 50 9.56 19.85 -14.39
N GLY A 51 8.38 19.23 -14.25
CA GLY A 51 7.99 18.08 -15.07
C GLY A 51 7.80 18.41 -16.55
N ALA A 52 8.07 17.43 -17.42
CA ALA A 52 7.76 17.55 -18.85
C ALA A 52 6.25 17.74 -19.05
N PRO A 53 5.80 18.55 -20.05
CA PRO A 53 4.39 18.87 -20.22
C PRO A 53 3.44 17.66 -20.27
N ASP A 54 3.82 16.61 -21.01
CA ASP A 54 3.00 15.40 -21.13
C ASP A 54 2.91 14.61 -19.82
N ASP A 55 3.99 14.59 -19.04
CA ASP A 55 4.03 13.94 -17.73
C ASP A 55 3.19 14.71 -16.70
N VAL A 56 3.24 16.04 -16.74
CA VAL A 56 2.39 16.91 -15.91
C VAL A 56 0.91 16.74 -16.28
N ALA A 57 0.59 16.64 -17.57
CA ALA A 57 -0.77 16.36 -18.03
C ALA A 57 -1.28 14.99 -17.54
N ALA A 58 -0.42 13.97 -17.56
CA ALA A 58 -0.75 12.67 -16.99
C ALA A 58 -0.96 12.71 -15.47
N LEU A 59 -0.12 13.44 -14.73
CA LEU A 59 -0.25 13.61 -13.29
C LEU A 59 -1.52 14.35 -12.90
N THR A 60 -1.78 15.48 -13.55
CA THR A 60 -2.99 16.28 -13.29
C THR A 60 -4.26 15.50 -13.62
N THR A 61 -4.27 14.69 -14.68
CA THR A 61 -5.38 13.77 -14.98
C THR A 61 -5.56 12.72 -13.88
N ALA A 62 -4.47 12.14 -13.37
CA ALA A 62 -4.55 11.14 -12.30
C ALA A 62 -5.08 11.72 -10.97
N LEU A 63 -4.83 13.01 -10.71
CA LEU A 63 -5.22 13.69 -9.47
C LEU A 63 -6.55 14.46 -9.55
N SER A 64 -7.12 14.67 -10.74
CA SER A 64 -8.34 15.48 -10.91
C SER A 64 -9.63 14.75 -10.57
N GLY A 65 -9.58 13.42 -10.40
CA GLY A 65 -10.74 12.59 -10.09
C GLY A 65 -11.21 12.70 -8.64
N THR A 66 -12.43 12.21 -8.39
CA THR A 66 -12.86 11.94 -7.01
C THR A 66 -12.08 10.74 -6.48
N PRO A 67 -11.38 10.85 -5.34
CA PRO A 67 -10.70 9.71 -4.74
C PRO A 67 -11.69 8.56 -4.53
N ALA A 68 -11.36 7.37 -5.05
CA ALA A 68 -12.14 6.18 -4.77
C ALA A 68 -12.12 5.88 -3.26
N VAL A 69 -13.18 5.24 -2.76
CA VAL A 69 -13.19 4.74 -1.38
C VAL A 69 -12.04 3.74 -1.26
N ALA A 70 -11.10 4.03 -0.35
CA ALA A 70 -10.01 3.12 -0.08
C ALA A 70 -10.60 1.74 0.30
N PHE A 71 -10.12 0.68 -0.36
CA PHE A 71 -10.58 -0.69 -0.11
C PHE A 71 -11.99 -1.05 -0.56
N ASP A 72 -12.56 -0.32 -1.52
CA ASP A 72 -13.73 -0.79 -2.26
C ASP A 72 -13.42 -2.14 -2.96
N PRO A 73 -14.16 -3.23 -2.67
CA PRO A 73 -13.93 -4.55 -3.27
C PRO A 73 -13.91 -4.57 -4.80
N SER A 74 -14.55 -3.59 -5.46
CA SER A 74 -14.54 -3.43 -6.92
C SER A 74 -13.17 -3.09 -7.50
N LEU A 75 -12.19 -2.71 -6.67
CA LEU A 75 -10.80 -2.53 -7.10
C LEU A 75 -10.09 -3.86 -7.41
N ALA A 76 -10.64 -5.00 -6.97
CA ALA A 76 -10.08 -6.31 -7.30
C ALA A 76 -10.26 -6.65 -8.78
N GLY A 77 -9.18 -7.11 -9.42
CA GLY A 77 -9.18 -7.51 -10.83
C GLY A 77 -7.84 -7.31 -11.52
N ASP A 78 -7.85 -7.55 -12.82
CA ASP A 78 -6.72 -7.29 -13.71
C ASP A 78 -6.86 -5.90 -14.33
N TRP A 79 -5.76 -5.15 -14.33
CA TRP A 79 -5.75 -3.74 -14.69
C TRP A 79 -4.59 -3.38 -15.61
N LYS A 80 -4.76 -2.26 -16.32
CA LYS A 80 -3.66 -1.53 -16.94
C LYS A 80 -3.21 -0.42 -15.99
N CYS A 81 -2.19 -0.72 -15.19
CA CYS A 81 -1.60 0.23 -14.26
C CYS A 81 -0.57 1.13 -14.94
N ARG A 82 -0.25 2.26 -14.31
CA ARG A 82 0.93 3.07 -14.64
C ARG A 82 1.53 3.63 -13.36
N THR A 83 2.84 3.86 -13.35
CA THR A 83 3.53 4.52 -12.24
C THR A 83 3.82 5.97 -12.62
N LEU A 84 3.45 6.89 -11.74
CA LEU A 84 3.90 8.28 -11.79
C LEU A 84 4.92 8.45 -10.68
N LYS A 85 6.18 8.71 -11.03
CA LYS A 85 7.27 8.89 -10.08
C LYS A 85 7.55 10.36 -9.91
N LEU A 86 7.20 10.89 -8.75
CA LEU A 86 7.40 12.30 -8.40
C LEU A 86 8.69 12.45 -7.57
N GLY A 87 9.36 13.59 -7.72
CA GLY A 87 10.63 13.92 -7.07
C GLY A 87 11.86 13.30 -7.75
N GLY A 88 12.98 13.30 -7.00
CA GLY A 88 14.27 12.87 -7.53
C GLY A 88 14.87 13.84 -8.56
N PRO A 89 15.90 13.42 -9.32
CA PRO A 89 16.59 14.29 -10.27
C PRO A 89 15.72 14.74 -11.45
N ALA A 90 14.77 13.90 -11.86
CA ALA A 90 13.89 14.19 -12.99
C ALA A 90 12.67 15.03 -12.62
N GLY A 91 12.37 15.23 -11.33
CA GLY A 91 11.17 15.93 -10.84
C GLY A 91 9.87 15.16 -11.04
N LEU A 92 9.62 14.66 -12.25
CA LEU A 92 8.48 13.82 -12.61
C LEU A 92 8.86 12.86 -13.75
N ILE A 93 8.44 11.61 -13.63
CA ILE A 93 8.45 10.63 -14.73
C ILE A 93 7.11 9.91 -14.74
N ALA A 94 6.38 9.98 -15.87
CA ALA A 94 5.17 9.20 -16.05
C ALA A 94 5.46 7.96 -16.92
N TYR A 95 5.55 6.78 -16.30
CA TYR A 95 5.88 5.55 -17.02
C TYR A 95 4.74 5.07 -17.91
N THR A 96 5.11 4.29 -18.92
CA THR A 96 4.16 3.60 -19.81
C THR A 96 3.29 2.60 -19.03
N PRO A 97 2.06 2.33 -19.52
CA PRO A 97 1.18 1.36 -18.88
C PRO A 97 1.77 -0.05 -18.84
N PHE A 98 1.41 -0.80 -17.81
CA PHE A 98 1.79 -2.19 -17.59
C PHE A 98 0.60 -3.00 -17.03
N ASP A 99 0.70 -4.32 -17.16
CA ASP A 99 -0.27 -5.26 -16.62
C ASP A 99 -0.04 -5.40 -15.12
N CYS A 100 -1.12 -5.35 -14.35
CA CYS A 100 -1.09 -5.55 -12.92
C CYS A 100 -2.34 -6.29 -12.47
N GLN A 101 -2.25 -6.93 -11.32
CA GLN A 101 -3.38 -7.57 -10.66
C GLN A 101 -3.54 -7.00 -9.25
N ILE A 102 -4.77 -6.71 -8.88
CA ILE A 102 -5.18 -6.33 -7.53
C ILE A 102 -6.06 -7.46 -7.02
N THR A 103 -5.65 -8.12 -5.95
CA THR A 103 -6.43 -9.22 -5.35
C THR A 103 -6.90 -8.84 -3.96
N LEU A 104 -8.20 -8.95 -3.69
CA LEU A 104 -8.75 -8.71 -2.35
C LEU A 104 -8.15 -9.70 -1.34
N ARG A 105 -7.81 -9.16 -0.15
CA ARG A 105 -7.30 -9.89 1.02
C ARG A 105 -8.10 -9.46 2.24
N ALA A 106 -8.01 -10.23 3.32
CA ALA A 106 -8.74 -9.94 4.56
C ALA A 106 -8.36 -8.59 5.19
N ASP A 107 -7.14 -8.10 4.95
CA ASP A 107 -6.58 -6.88 5.53
C ASP A 107 -6.21 -5.81 4.50
N GLY A 108 -6.72 -5.94 3.26
CA GLY A 108 -6.50 -4.97 2.20
C GLY A 108 -6.45 -5.61 0.82
N PHE A 109 -5.44 -5.24 0.02
CA PHE A 109 -5.21 -5.84 -1.29
C PHE A 109 -3.79 -6.39 -1.41
N GLU A 110 -3.63 -7.45 -2.18
CA GLU A 110 -2.35 -7.78 -2.80
C GLU A 110 -2.26 -7.05 -4.14
N PHE A 111 -1.12 -6.43 -4.41
CA PHE A 111 -0.79 -5.83 -5.69
C PHE A 111 0.39 -6.56 -6.31
N GLU A 112 0.27 -6.91 -7.59
CA GLU A 112 1.34 -7.53 -8.36
C GLU A 112 1.46 -6.89 -9.74
N LYS A 113 2.69 -6.52 -10.11
CA LYS A 113 3.02 -6.06 -11.47
C LYS A 113 3.34 -7.27 -12.36
N LEU A 114 2.52 -7.48 -13.39
CA LEU A 114 2.50 -8.65 -14.26
C LEU A 114 3.25 -8.48 -15.61
N SER A 115 3.65 -7.28 -16.01
CA SER A 115 4.54 -7.07 -17.18
C SER A 115 5.70 -6.09 -16.95
N GLY A 116 6.69 -6.08 -17.85
CA GLY A 116 7.93 -5.27 -17.78
C GLY A 116 9.13 -5.98 -17.13
N SER A 117 10.30 -5.32 -17.07
CA SER A 117 11.54 -5.88 -16.51
C SER A 117 11.63 -5.75 -14.99
N GLN A 118 11.28 -4.58 -14.47
CA GLN A 118 11.24 -4.29 -13.04
C GLN A 118 9.85 -4.62 -12.50
N ARG A 119 9.75 -5.67 -11.70
CA ARG A 119 8.51 -6.13 -11.06
C ARG A 119 8.43 -5.66 -9.62
N THR A 120 7.22 -5.69 -9.09
CA THR A 120 7.00 -5.52 -7.67
C THR A 120 5.74 -6.30 -7.27
N LYS A 121 5.78 -6.83 -6.05
CA LYS A 121 4.67 -7.51 -5.40
C LYS A 121 4.62 -7.10 -3.94
N GLY A 122 3.41 -6.90 -3.43
CA GLY A 122 3.21 -6.45 -2.06
C GLY A 122 1.75 -6.33 -1.67
N ARG A 123 1.51 -5.73 -0.52
CA ARG A 123 0.18 -5.49 0.03
C ARG A 123 -0.10 -4.00 0.12
N ILE A 124 -1.32 -3.60 -0.25
CA ILE A 124 -1.88 -2.29 0.07
C ILE A 124 -2.72 -2.50 1.33
N ILE A 125 -2.38 -1.82 2.43
CA ILE A 125 -3.05 -1.97 3.73
C ILE A 125 -3.44 -0.61 4.31
N MET A 126 -4.48 -0.56 5.16
CA MET A 126 -4.78 0.64 5.95
C MET A 126 -3.84 0.72 7.15
N ARG A 127 -3.25 1.89 7.35
CA ARG A 127 -2.47 2.23 8.54
C ARG A 127 -2.62 3.72 8.85
N ASP A 128 -2.96 4.03 10.10
CA ASP A 128 -3.08 5.41 10.59
C ASP A 128 -3.96 6.31 9.67
N GLY A 129 -5.07 5.76 9.18
CA GLY A 129 -6.00 6.45 8.28
C GLY A 129 -5.55 6.59 6.82
N ARG A 130 -4.44 5.96 6.42
CA ARG A 130 -3.89 6.03 5.05
C ARG A 130 -3.71 4.64 4.45
N ALA A 131 -3.94 4.51 3.15
CA ALA A 131 -3.59 3.31 2.40
C ALA A 131 -2.09 3.35 2.09
N ILE A 132 -1.35 2.31 2.50
CA ILE A 132 0.10 2.20 2.28
C ILE A 132 0.43 0.95 1.48
N TYR A 133 1.34 1.06 0.51
CA TYR A 133 1.88 -0.08 -0.22
C TYR A 133 3.16 -0.58 0.46
N VAL A 134 3.16 -1.85 0.87
CA VAL A 134 4.28 -2.55 1.49
C VAL A 134 4.65 -3.72 0.58
N GLY A 135 5.78 -3.63 -0.10
CA GLY A 135 6.17 -4.62 -1.08
C GLY A 135 7.65 -4.63 -1.38
N VAL A 136 8.03 -5.56 -2.25
CA VAL A 136 9.41 -5.73 -2.71
C VAL A 136 9.46 -5.57 -4.23
N GLY A 137 10.56 -5.00 -4.71
CA GLY A 137 10.89 -4.97 -6.13
C GLY A 137 11.82 -6.12 -6.49
N PHE A 138 11.67 -6.68 -7.68
CA PHE A 138 12.55 -7.73 -8.20
C PHE A 138 12.66 -7.64 -9.73
N ALA A 139 13.73 -8.19 -10.29
CA ALA A 139 13.86 -8.37 -11.73
C ALA A 139 13.23 -9.72 -12.12
N ALA A 140 12.50 -9.74 -13.23
CA ALA A 140 11.93 -10.95 -13.84
C ALA A 140 12.67 -11.33 -15.12
#